data_AF-A0A257JGR1-F1
#
_entry.id   AF-A0A257JGR1-F1
#
_cell.length_a   1.000
_cell.length_b   1.000
_cell.length_c   1.000
_cell.angle_alpha   90.00
_cell.angle_beta   90.00
_cell.angle_gamma   90.00
#
_symmetry.space_group_name_H-M   'P 1'
#
loop_
_entity.id
_entity.type
_entity.pdbx_description
1 polymer ?
#
loop_
_entity_poly.entity_id
_entity_poly.type
_entity_poly.pdbx_seq_one_letter_code
_entity_poly.pdbx_strand_id
1 'polypeptide(L)'
;MARFTLLCLGALIGLAGLYLVWTPAALIRAEQTPPSAPSVKIAPISDALSFARIGKQTIAVSSYANGRVTGLPVGNEGEDAISLVNRLGYDGVSALIAKGGAPITANVGELAVPVDLLSRHIAAGTNYREHAEEATVEGGPFLFAKYVAPTPSRASVSAGDALLDYEV
;
A
#
# COMPACT_ATOMS: atom_id res chain seq x y z
N MET A 1 34.98 29.24 49.07
CA MET A 1 35.16 28.09 48.13
C MET A 1 33.93 27.21 48.00
N ALA A 2 33.12 26.95 49.05
CA ALA A 2 31.97 26.02 48.95
C ALA A 2 30.75 26.49 48.11
N ARG A 3 30.58 27.80 47.87
CA ARG A 3 29.43 28.33 47.10
C ARG A 3 29.57 28.23 45.57
N PHE A 4 30.80 28.12 45.06
CA PHE A 4 31.06 27.97 43.63
C PHE A 4 30.85 26.53 43.15
N THR A 5 31.07 25.55 44.03
CA THR A 5 30.93 24.12 43.72
C THR A 5 29.47 23.67 43.59
N LEU A 6 28.54 24.29 44.33
CA LEU A 6 27.10 23.98 44.21
C LEU A 6 26.47 24.53 42.93
N LEU A 7 26.94 25.67 42.41
CA LEU A 7 26.41 26.24 41.16
C LEU A 7 26.76 25.38 39.94
N CYS A 8 27.97 24.81 39.89
CA CYS A 8 28.37 23.94 38.79
C CYS A 8 27.59 22.61 38.76
N LEU A 9 27.20 22.08 39.92
CA LEU A 9 26.46 20.82 40.01
C LEU A 9 24.99 20.99 39.57
N GLY A 10 24.35 22.11 39.92
CA GLY A 10 22.97 22.41 39.49
C GLY A 10 22.86 22.66 37.98
N ALA A 11 23.85 23.30 37.37
CA ALA A 11 23.89 23.53 35.92
C ALA A 11 24.09 22.23 35.13
N LEU A 12 24.91 21.29 35.62
CA LEU A 12 25.11 19.97 35.01
C LEU A 12 23.86 19.08 35.09
N ILE A 13 23.13 19.12 36.20
CA ILE A 13 21.86 18.38 36.37
C ILE A 13 20.76 18.98 35.49
N GLY A 14 20.69 20.31 35.36
CA GLY A 14 19.74 20.99 34.48
C GLY A 14 19.98 20.70 32.98
N LEU A 15 21.24 20.64 32.55
CA LEU A 15 21.61 20.29 31.17
C LEU A 15 21.36 18.81 30.85
N ALA A 16 21.63 17.89 31.79
CA ALA A 16 21.31 16.47 31.63
C ALA A 16 19.79 16.23 31.59
N GLY A 17 19.01 16.97 32.39
CA GLY A 17 17.56 16.94 32.37
C GLY A 17 16.98 17.45 31.05
N LEU A 18 17.50 18.55 30.49
CA LEU A 18 17.07 19.01 29.16
C LEU A 18 17.47 18.05 28.04
N TYR A 19 18.63 17.40 28.13
CA TYR A 19 19.06 16.40 27.13
C TYR A 19 18.15 15.17 27.12
N LEU A 20 17.66 14.73 28.30
CA LEU A 20 16.73 13.61 28.43
C LEU A 20 15.29 13.95 28.05
N VAL A 21 14.89 15.22 28.15
CA VAL A 21 13.55 15.68 27.73
C VAL A 21 13.51 16.01 26.23
N TRP A 22 14.64 16.42 25.63
CA TRP A 22 14.73 16.77 24.21
C TRP A 22 15.34 15.69 23.31
N THR A 23 15.79 14.57 23.87
CA THR A 23 15.96 13.37 23.04
C THR A 23 14.55 12.85 22.75
N PRO A 24 14.06 12.92 21.50
CA PRO A 24 12.90 12.13 21.15
C PRO A 24 13.31 10.70 21.50
N ALA A 25 12.61 10.09 22.45
CA ALA A 25 12.69 8.65 22.61
C ALA A 25 12.52 8.12 21.20
N ALA A 26 13.57 7.48 20.67
CA ALA A 26 13.42 6.67 19.49
C ALA A 26 12.34 5.68 19.89
N LEU A 27 11.11 5.95 19.48
CA LEU A 27 9.99 5.03 19.53
C LEU A 27 10.39 3.95 18.53
N ILE A 28 11.35 3.12 18.94
CA ILE A 28 11.60 1.82 18.36
C ILE A 28 10.34 1.06 18.75
N ARG A 29 9.32 1.22 17.91
CA ARG A 29 8.15 0.37 17.92
C ARG A 29 8.68 -1.05 17.90
N ALA A 30 8.39 -1.81 18.95
CA ALA A 30 8.79 -3.21 19.03
C ALA A 30 8.42 -3.88 17.69
N GLU A 31 9.38 -4.58 17.11
CA GLU A 31 9.21 -5.30 15.85
C GLU A 31 7.98 -6.21 16.02
N GLN A 32 6.86 -5.82 15.41
CA GLN A 32 5.65 -6.62 15.50
C GLN A 32 5.96 -7.94 14.80
N THR A 33 5.62 -9.06 15.45
CA THR A 33 5.65 -10.40 14.84
C THR A 33 5.12 -10.27 13.41
N PRO A 34 5.86 -10.73 12.38
CA PRO A 34 5.43 -10.54 11.00
C PRO A 34 3.99 -11.04 10.90
N PRO A 35 3.07 -10.23 10.34
CA PRO A 35 1.68 -10.62 10.27
C PRO A 35 1.61 -12.00 9.63
N SER A 36 0.73 -12.86 10.19
CA SER A 36 0.33 -14.11 9.53
C SER A 36 0.14 -13.83 8.03
N ALA A 37 0.64 -14.72 7.18
CA ALA A 37 0.65 -14.49 5.75
C ALA A 37 -0.75 -14.00 5.27
N PRO A 38 -0.81 -12.86 4.56
CA PRO A 38 -2.06 -12.12 4.40
C PRO A 38 -3.12 -12.94 3.67
N SER A 39 -4.38 -12.73 4.05
CA SER A 39 -5.55 -13.30 3.38
C SER A 39 -6.58 -12.20 3.17
N VAL A 40 -7.17 -12.16 1.97
CA VAL A 40 -8.19 -11.17 1.61
C VAL A 40 -9.36 -11.93 1.00
N LYS A 41 -10.58 -11.63 1.47
CA LYS A 41 -11.79 -12.18 0.86
C LYS A 41 -11.92 -11.58 -0.55
N ILE A 42 -11.81 -12.43 -1.55
CA ILE A 42 -12.07 -12.07 -2.94
C ILE A 42 -13.58 -12.11 -3.16
N ALA A 43 -14.12 -11.05 -3.77
CA ALA A 43 -15.53 -10.98 -4.09
C ALA A 43 -15.90 -12.05 -5.15
N PRO A 44 -17.13 -12.59 -5.12
CA PRO A 44 -17.64 -13.43 -6.21
C PRO A 44 -17.56 -12.69 -7.55
N ILE A 45 -17.33 -13.43 -8.63
CA ILE A 45 -17.26 -12.88 -9.99
C ILE A 45 -18.56 -12.17 -10.40
N SER A 46 -19.71 -12.55 -9.84
CA SER A 46 -20.98 -11.86 -10.06
C SER A 46 -21.01 -10.43 -9.53
N ASP A 47 -20.12 -10.12 -8.59
CA ASP A 47 -20.11 -8.85 -7.85
C ASP A 47 -18.94 -7.99 -8.33
N ALA A 48 -17.77 -8.60 -8.55
CA ALA A 48 -16.58 -7.90 -9.03
C ALA A 48 -15.59 -8.83 -9.74
N LEU A 49 -14.88 -8.25 -10.72
CA LEU A 49 -13.71 -8.88 -11.33
C LEU A 49 -12.45 -8.42 -10.57
N SER A 50 -11.76 -9.37 -9.95
CA SER A 50 -10.49 -9.11 -9.26
C SER A 50 -9.32 -9.57 -10.14
N PHE A 51 -8.31 -8.72 -10.30
CA PHE A 51 -7.16 -9.01 -11.16
C PHE A 51 -5.84 -8.86 -10.42
N ALA A 52 -4.85 -9.64 -10.86
CA ALA A 52 -3.45 -9.48 -10.50
C ALA A 52 -2.58 -9.76 -11.73
N ARG A 53 -1.28 -9.49 -11.63
CA ARG A 53 -0.33 -9.77 -12.70
C ARG A 53 0.90 -10.51 -12.19
N ILE A 54 1.26 -11.58 -12.89
CA ILE A 54 2.48 -12.37 -12.65
C ILE A 54 3.39 -12.17 -13.86
N GLY A 55 4.49 -11.44 -13.69
CA GLY A 55 5.29 -10.98 -14.83
C GLY A 55 4.45 -10.14 -15.79
N LYS A 56 4.17 -10.66 -16.99
CA LYS A 56 3.30 -10.04 -18.01
C LYS A 56 1.91 -10.68 -18.13
N GLN A 57 1.65 -11.76 -17.40
CA GLN A 57 0.38 -12.48 -17.46
C GLN A 57 -0.61 -11.86 -16.49
N THR A 58 -1.73 -11.35 -17.01
CA THR A 58 -2.89 -10.98 -16.19
C THR A 58 -3.63 -12.23 -15.74
N ILE A 59 -4.03 -12.27 -14.47
CA ILE A 59 -4.84 -13.36 -13.91
C ILE A 59 -6.14 -12.80 -13.33
N ALA A 60 -7.24 -13.51 -13.55
CA ALA A 60 -8.50 -13.29 -12.84
C ALA A 60 -8.43 -14.04 -11.51
N VAL A 61 -8.32 -13.29 -10.42
CA VAL A 61 -8.08 -13.80 -9.07
C VAL A 61 -9.35 -14.40 -8.50
N SER A 62 -9.25 -15.64 -8.01
CA SER A 62 -10.33 -16.36 -7.31
C SER A 62 -10.05 -16.57 -5.83
N SER A 63 -8.79 -16.48 -5.40
CA SER A 63 -8.40 -16.64 -4.00
C SER A 63 -7.17 -15.83 -3.65
N TYR A 64 -7.19 -15.27 -2.44
CA TYR A 64 -6.00 -14.74 -1.77
C TYR A 64 -5.99 -15.25 -0.33
N ALA A 65 -5.16 -16.28 -0.08
CA ALA A 65 -5.03 -16.90 1.22
C ALA A 65 -3.57 -17.21 1.53
N ASN A 66 -3.17 -17.02 2.79
CA ASN A 66 -1.85 -17.37 3.30
C ASN A 66 -0.69 -16.81 2.46
N GLY A 67 -0.80 -15.55 2.01
CA GLY A 67 0.23 -14.89 1.21
C GLY A 67 0.32 -15.35 -0.24
N ARG A 68 -0.65 -16.14 -0.72
CA ARG A 68 -0.69 -16.66 -2.09
C ARG A 68 -1.95 -16.22 -2.80
N VAL A 69 -1.79 -15.90 -4.08
CA VAL A 69 -2.89 -15.54 -4.97
C VAL A 69 -3.05 -16.65 -6.00
N THR A 70 -4.28 -17.13 -6.17
CA THR A 70 -4.66 -18.10 -7.19
C THR A 70 -5.67 -17.48 -8.14
N GLY A 71 -5.48 -17.72 -9.44
CA GLY A 71 -6.39 -17.21 -10.46
C GLY A 71 -6.21 -17.88 -11.81
N LEU A 72 -7.14 -17.64 -12.72
CA LEU A 72 -7.05 -18.11 -14.10
C LEU A 72 -6.27 -17.11 -14.95
N PRO A 73 -5.34 -17.54 -15.82
CA PRO A 73 -4.73 -16.66 -16.80
C PRO A 73 -5.81 -16.16 -17.76
N VAL A 74 -5.84 -14.84 -17.97
CA VAL A 74 -6.79 -14.17 -18.85
C VAL A 74 -6.08 -13.12 -19.71
N GLY A 75 -6.70 -12.78 -20.83
CA GLY A 75 -6.17 -11.81 -21.77
C GLY A 75 -5.00 -12.35 -22.60
N ASN A 76 -4.51 -11.49 -23.48
CA ASN A 76 -3.34 -11.76 -24.31
C ASN A 76 -2.04 -11.56 -23.52
N GLU A 77 -0.92 -12.11 -24.00
CA GLU A 77 0.38 -11.88 -23.38
C GLU A 77 0.71 -10.38 -23.32
N GLY A 78 1.05 -9.88 -22.13
CA GLY A 78 1.37 -8.46 -21.91
C GLY A 78 0.15 -7.54 -21.81
N GLU A 79 -1.07 -8.03 -22.01
CA GLU A 79 -2.28 -7.25 -21.84
C GLU A 79 -2.56 -7.01 -20.36
N ASP A 80 -2.84 -5.76 -19.96
CA ASP A 80 -3.24 -5.45 -18.59
C ASP A 80 -4.73 -5.62 -18.33
N ALA A 81 -5.12 -5.58 -17.06
CA ALA A 81 -6.50 -5.74 -16.65
C ALA A 81 -7.43 -4.66 -17.26
N ILE A 82 -6.96 -3.42 -17.40
CA ILE A 82 -7.76 -2.32 -17.97
C ILE A 82 -7.99 -2.54 -19.46
N SER A 83 -6.94 -2.90 -20.21
CA SER A 83 -6.97 -3.20 -21.64
C SER A 83 -7.86 -4.40 -21.94
N LEU A 84 -7.74 -5.45 -21.12
CA LEU A 84 -8.60 -6.63 -21.18
C LEU A 84 -10.08 -6.26 -21.02
N VAL A 85 -10.41 -5.48 -19.97
CA VAL A 85 -11.78 -5.04 -19.70
C VAL A 85 -12.29 -4.09 -20.79
N ASN A 86 -11.46 -3.17 -21.29
CA ASN A 86 -11.82 -2.28 -22.38
C ASN A 86 -12.12 -3.04 -23.68
N ARG A 87 -11.39 -4.11 -23.96
CA ARG A 87 -11.54 -4.91 -25.17
C ARG A 87 -12.75 -5.84 -25.12
N LEU A 88 -12.99 -6.50 -23.98
CA LEU A 88 -14.01 -7.55 -23.86
C LEU A 88 -15.28 -7.09 -23.13
N GLY A 89 -15.22 -5.98 -22.41
CA GLY A 89 -16.24 -5.63 -21.43
C GLY A 89 -16.26 -6.61 -20.26
N TYR A 90 -17.11 -6.31 -19.27
CA TYR A 90 -17.30 -7.16 -18.10
C TYR A 90 -17.78 -8.57 -18.48
N ASP A 91 -18.82 -8.66 -19.32
CA ASP A 91 -19.42 -9.94 -19.71
C ASP A 91 -18.46 -10.83 -20.50
N GLY A 92 -17.64 -10.24 -21.38
CA GLY A 92 -16.65 -10.99 -22.14
C GLY A 92 -15.55 -11.57 -21.26
N VAL A 93 -15.09 -10.83 -20.25
CA VAL A 93 -14.13 -11.35 -19.27
C VAL A 93 -14.78 -12.43 -18.40
N SER A 94 -16.00 -12.22 -17.94
CA SER A 94 -16.76 -13.21 -17.16
C SER A 94 -16.95 -14.51 -17.94
N ALA A 95 -17.27 -14.43 -19.23
CA ALA A 95 -17.38 -15.60 -20.10
C ALA A 95 -16.03 -16.33 -20.30
N LEU A 96 -14.94 -15.58 -20.43
CA LEU A 96 -13.59 -16.15 -20.49
C LEU A 96 -13.24 -16.91 -19.21
N ILE A 97 -13.57 -16.36 -18.05
CA ILE A 97 -13.36 -17.00 -16.76
C ILE A 97 -14.24 -18.25 -16.62
N ALA A 98 -15.52 -18.16 -17.01
CA ALA A 98 -16.46 -19.28 -16.96
C ALA A 98 -16.06 -20.45 -17.87
N LYS A 99 -15.34 -20.20 -18.97
CA LYS A 99 -14.74 -21.25 -19.81
C LYS A 99 -13.71 -22.09 -19.05
N GLY A 100 -13.12 -21.56 -17.99
CA GLY A 100 -12.15 -22.24 -17.14
C GLY A 100 -10.76 -22.35 -17.77
N GLY A 101 -9.90 -23.14 -17.12
CA GLY A 101 -8.51 -23.33 -17.50
C GLY A 101 -7.69 -23.86 -16.34
N ALA A 102 -6.38 -24.01 -16.55
CA ALA A 102 -5.46 -24.34 -15.47
C ALA A 102 -5.16 -23.07 -14.65
N PRO A 103 -5.49 -23.04 -13.34
CA PRO A 103 -5.19 -21.89 -12.50
C PRO A 103 -3.68 -21.80 -12.24
N ILE A 104 -3.21 -20.56 -12.08
CA ILE A 104 -1.85 -20.24 -11.66
C ILE A 104 -1.91 -19.79 -10.21
N THR A 105 -0.93 -20.22 -9.40
CA THR A 105 -0.77 -19.74 -8.02
C THR A 105 0.62 -19.15 -7.84
N ALA A 106 0.70 -17.93 -7.33
CA ALA A 106 1.96 -17.23 -7.05
C ALA A 106 2.01 -16.73 -5.61
N ASN A 107 3.23 -16.51 -5.10
CA ASN A 107 3.39 -15.76 -3.86
C ASN A 107 3.05 -14.29 -4.12
N VAL A 108 2.43 -13.61 -3.15
CA VAL A 108 2.07 -12.19 -3.33
C VAL A 108 3.30 -11.29 -3.57
N GLY A 109 4.49 -11.70 -3.10
CA GLY A 109 5.75 -10.99 -3.35
C GLY A 109 6.26 -11.09 -4.80
N GLU A 110 5.68 -11.97 -5.62
CA GLU A 110 6.03 -12.14 -7.04
C GLU A 110 5.10 -11.34 -7.95
N LEU A 111 4.08 -10.68 -7.39
CA LEU A 111 3.10 -9.93 -8.18
C LEU A 111 3.71 -8.63 -8.73
N ALA A 112 3.46 -8.39 -10.01
CA ALA A 112 3.79 -7.14 -10.69
C ALA A 112 2.68 -6.09 -10.48
N VAL A 113 2.95 -4.87 -10.92
CA VAL A 113 1.90 -3.83 -11.02
C VAL A 113 0.81 -4.34 -11.98
N PRO A 114 -0.48 -4.37 -11.56
CA PRO A 114 -1.54 -5.06 -12.30
C PRO A 114 -1.97 -4.36 -13.59
N VAL A 115 -1.58 -3.09 -13.75
CA VAL A 115 -1.96 -2.21 -14.85
C VAL A 115 -0.75 -1.42 -15.36
N ASP A 116 -0.70 -1.17 -16.67
CA ASP A 116 0.40 -0.47 -17.33
C ASP A 116 0.24 1.05 -17.15
N LEU A 117 0.51 1.48 -15.92
CA LEU A 117 0.42 2.86 -15.48
C LEU A 117 1.71 3.64 -15.79
N LEU A 118 1.56 4.88 -16.25
CA LEU A 118 2.66 5.85 -16.39
C LEU A 118 3.01 6.47 -15.03
N SER A 119 3.81 7.54 -14.99
CA SER A 119 4.20 8.23 -13.74
C SER A 119 3.33 9.42 -13.36
N ARG A 120 2.19 9.60 -14.02
CA ARG A 120 1.29 10.75 -13.83
C ARG A 120 -0.12 10.24 -13.55
N HIS A 121 -0.59 10.45 -12.33
CA HIS A 121 -1.91 10.00 -11.88
C HIS A 121 -2.73 11.14 -11.32
N ILE A 122 -4.04 10.92 -11.24
CA ILE A 122 -4.97 11.75 -10.49
C ILE A 122 -5.37 10.95 -9.26
N ALA A 123 -5.16 11.51 -8.08
CA ALA A 123 -5.60 10.95 -6.81
C ALA A 123 -6.78 11.78 -6.28
N ALA A 124 -7.66 11.13 -5.52
CA ALA A 124 -8.75 11.78 -4.81
C ALA A 124 -8.38 11.89 -3.33
N GLY A 125 -8.39 13.11 -2.80
CA GLY A 125 -8.23 13.39 -1.38
C GLY A 125 -9.58 13.44 -0.70
N THR A 126 -9.64 13.00 0.56
CA THR A 126 -10.82 13.14 1.44
C THR A 126 -12.11 12.55 0.87
N ASN A 127 -12.00 11.42 0.15
CA ASN A 127 -13.15 10.69 -0.38
C ASN A 127 -13.81 9.74 0.65
N TYR A 128 -13.38 9.82 1.91
CA TYR A 128 -14.03 9.22 3.07
C TYR A 128 -14.33 10.33 4.06
N ARG A 129 -15.55 10.35 4.61
CA ARG A 129 -16.00 11.42 5.51
C ARG A 129 -15.14 11.49 6.76
N GLU A 130 -14.86 10.33 7.36
CA GLU A 130 -14.08 10.21 8.58
C GLU A 130 -12.65 10.75 8.39
N HIS A 131 -12.05 10.51 7.22
CA HIS A 131 -10.72 11.05 6.88
C HIS A 131 -10.77 12.57 6.61
N ALA A 132 -11.86 13.08 6.02
CA ALA A 132 -12.05 14.52 5.84
C ALA A 132 -12.14 15.25 7.19
N GLU A 133 -12.86 14.66 8.15
CA GLU A 133 -12.98 15.16 9.54
C GLU A 133 -11.63 15.17 10.25
N GLU A 134 -10.86 14.08 10.16
CA GLU A 134 -9.50 13.98 10.71
C GLU A 134 -8.57 15.05 10.15
N ALA A 135 -8.58 15.23 8.82
CA ALA A 135 -7.72 16.18 8.14
C ALA A 135 -8.25 17.63 8.21
N THR A 136 -9.39 17.88 8.87
CA THR A 136 -10.07 19.19 8.91
C THR A 136 -10.31 19.82 7.54
N VAL A 137 -10.56 18.97 6.53
CA VAL A 137 -10.85 19.43 5.16
C VAL A 137 -12.33 19.72 5.02
N GLU A 138 -12.64 20.98 4.73
CA GLU A 138 -13.97 21.44 4.39
C GLU A 138 -14.12 21.53 2.85
N GLY A 139 -15.33 21.30 2.33
CA GLY A 139 -15.62 21.41 0.88
C GLY A 139 -15.70 20.09 0.11
N GLY A 140 -15.44 18.95 0.77
CA GLY A 140 -15.62 17.62 0.21
C GLY A 140 -14.41 17.10 -0.58
N PRO A 141 -14.57 15.99 -1.34
CA PRO A 141 -13.48 15.36 -2.06
C PRO A 141 -12.84 16.29 -3.09
N PHE A 142 -11.52 16.21 -3.24
CA PHE A 142 -10.77 16.99 -4.23
C PHE A 142 -9.81 16.11 -5.03
N LEU A 143 -9.44 16.57 -6.21
CA LEU A 143 -8.50 15.87 -7.10
C LEU A 143 -7.13 16.55 -7.08
N PHE A 144 -6.06 15.78 -7.04
CA PHE A 144 -4.70 16.28 -7.14
C PHE A 144 -3.81 15.34 -7.96
N ALA A 145 -2.72 15.89 -8.50
CA ALA A 145 -1.77 15.10 -9.29
C ALA A 145 -0.83 14.31 -8.38
N LYS A 146 -0.63 13.02 -8.69
CA LYS A 146 0.39 12.18 -8.06
C LYS A 146 1.44 11.81 -9.11
N TYR A 147 2.64 12.36 -8.94
CA TYR A 147 3.77 12.16 -9.84
C TYR A 147 4.74 11.13 -9.27
N VAL A 148 4.51 9.86 -9.55
CA VAL A 148 5.36 8.77 -9.08
C VAL A 148 5.24 7.59 -10.03
N ALA A 149 6.34 6.89 -10.29
CA ALA A 149 6.27 5.62 -11.00
C ALA A 149 5.64 4.57 -10.07
N PRO A 150 4.64 3.79 -10.53
CA PRO A 150 4.06 2.74 -9.72
C PRO A 150 5.09 1.66 -9.41
N THR A 151 5.04 1.13 -8.20
CA THR A 151 5.89 0.04 -7.74
C THR A 151 5.04 -1.17 -7.34
N PRO A 152 5.62 -2.39 -7.34
CA PRO A 152 4.95 -3.56 -6.77
C PRO A 152 4.57 -3.35 -5.29
N SER A 153 3.55 -4.06 -4.83
CA SER A 153 2.99 -3.93 -3.46
C SER A 153 3.98 -4.25 -2.32
N ARG A 154 5.09 -4.93 -2.62
CA ARG A 154 6.16 -5.24 -1.67
C ARG A 154 7.48 -4.51 -1.96
N ALA A 155 7.45 -3.46 -2.78
CA ALA A 155 8.63 -2.64 -3.00
C ALA A 155 9.02 -1.88 -1.73
N SER A 156 10.32 -1.77 -1.46
CA SER A 156 10.82 -0.93 -0.38
C SER A 156 10.54 0.55 -0.67
N VAL A 157 10.10 1.28 0.36
CA VAL A 157 9.88 2.73 0.30
C VAL A 157 10.94 3.41 1.15
N SER A 158 11.70 4.35 0.57
CA SER A 158 12.68 5.15 1.29
C SER A 158 12.01 6.38 1.89
N ALA A 159 12.23 6.62 3.19
CA ALA A 159 11.75 7.82 3.87
C ALA A 159 12.58 9.07 3.52
N GLY A 160 13.88 8.91 3.23
CA GLY A 160 14.80 10.06 3.14
C GLY A 160 14.67 10.94 4.38
N ASP A 161 14.49 12.25 4.15
CA ASP A 161 14.24 13.25 5.20
C ASP A 161 12.75 13.56 5.42
N ALA A 162 11.85 12.79 4.81
CA ALA A 162 10.40 13.03 4.88
C ALA A 162 9.75 12.40 6.12
N LEU A 163 8.61 12.97 6.52
CA LEU A 163 7.67 12.31 7.44
C LEU A 163 6.72 11.45 6.62
N LEU A 164 6.92 10.14 6.64
CA LEU A 164 6.05 9.21 5.94
C LEU A 164 4.74 9.02 6.71
N ASP A 165 3.64 9.01 5.96
CA ASP A 165 2.32 8.60 6.41
C ASP A 165 1.76 7.53 5.46
N TYR A 166 0.69 6.85 5.85
CA TYR A 166 0.06 5.80 5.07
C TYR A 166 -1.41 6.10 4.77
N GLU A 167 -1.85 5.71 3.58
CA GLU A 167 -3.24 5.87 3.10
C GLU A 167 -3.62 4.53 2.44
N VAL A 168 -4.69 3.88 2.91
CA VAL A 168 -5.17 2.57 2.40
C VAL A 168 -6.43 2.73 1.56
#